data_AF-A0A0M8XRE2-F1
#
_entry.id   AF-A0A0M8XRE2-F1
#
_cell.length_a   1.000
_cell.length_b   1.000
_cell.length_c   1.000
_cell.angle_alpha   90.00
_cell.angle_beta   90.00
_cell.angle_gamma   90.00
#
_symmetry.space_group_name_H-M   'P 1'
#
loop_
_entity.id
_entity.type
_entity.pdbx_description
1 polymer ?
#
loop_
_entity_poly.entity_id
_entity_poly.type
_entity_poly.pdbx_seq_one_letter_code
_entity_poly.pdbx_strand_id
1 'polypeptide(L)'
;MFNVYGAHSALSRIRKIRNEELPAVRRDYFAAADQPIPDAHHLTAEGLDTRRKEQRAAARARADARMDQLEAEFTLALDTVRAYARGALAPSDDPTSALLTEQRQGRAWERSRRLLEAGHSVTSVIKGAADADTVHALRAELPAWISAQNGPVSPLGGTAPDFSPLMRSLDEKLVEHVSGDARTLLRARLEADSLDPGARESFKAMRSTVEQHRGSLGGALAVRMADQLAGLTVDAIEGPDDAA
;
A
#
# COMPACT_ATOMS: atom_id res chain seq x y z
N MET A 1 24.57 -5.50 -7.60
CA MET A 1 23.83 -6.74 -7.87
C MET A 1 22.46 -6.62 -7.23
N PHE A 2 21.39 -6.63 -8.01
CA PHE A 2 20.03 -6.40 -7.49
C PHE A 2 19.52 -7.66 -6.77
N ASN A 3 18.99 -7.51 -5.55
CA ASN A 3 18.45 -8.64 -4.79
C ASN A 3 17.00 -8.96 -5.20
N VAL A 4 16.83 -9.38 -6.45
CA VAL A 4 15.53 -9.75 -7.03
C VAL A 4 14.89 -10.90 -6.26
N TYR A 5 15.70 -11.87 -5.81
CA TYR A 5 15.23 -12.99 -4.99
C TYR A 5 14.64 -12.52 -3.66
N GLY A 6 15.31 -11.58 -2.98
CA GLY A 6 14.82 -10.97 -1.73
C GLY A 6 13.46 -10.29 -1.91
N ALA A 7 13.26 -9.55 -2.99
CA ALA A 7 11.97 -8.91 -3.27
C ALA A 7 10.84 -9.93 -3.55
N HIS A 8 11.12 -11.01 -4.29
CA HIS A 8 10.13 -12.08 -4.51
C HIS A 8 9.79 -12.82 -3.22
N SER A 9 10.78 -13.09 -2.38
CA SER A 9 10.56 -13.72 -1.07
C SER A 9 9.70 -12.82 -0.18
N ALA A 10 9.99 -11.52 -0.13
CA ALA A 10 9.21 -10.55 0.64
C ALA A 10 7.77 -10.42 0.10
N LEU A 11 7.58 -10.33 -1.21
CA LEU A 11 6.25 -10.31 -1.83
C LEU A 11 5.47 -11.60 -1.56
N SER A 12 6.14 -12.75 -1.59
CA SER A 12 5.54 -14.04 -1.24
C SER A 12 5.12 -14.07 0.23
N ARG A 13 5.91 -13.48 1.15
CA ARG A 13 5.54 -13.32 2.56
C ARG A 13 4.29 -12.46 2.71
N ILE A 14 4.22 -11.31 2.04
CA ILE A 14 3.04 -10.42 2.03
C ILE A 14 1.78 -11.20 1.63
N ARG A 15 1.83 -11.92 0.51
CA ARG A 15 0.71 -12.75 0.03
C ARG A 15 0.33 -13.84 1.03
N LYS A 16 1.32 -14.54 1.61
CA LYS A 16 1.09 -15.59 2.60
C LYS A 16 0.42 -15.06 3.87
N ILE A 17 0.89 -13.94 4.41
CA ILE A 17 0.29 -13.31 5.60
C ILE A 17 -1.18 -13.00 5.31
N ARG A 18 -1.44 -12.33 4.19
CA ARG A 18 -2.78 -11.86 3.82
C ARG A 18 -3.75 -13.02 3.53
N ASN A 19 -3.34 -13.99 2.74
CA ASN A 19 -4.24 -15.00 2.18
C ASN A 19 -4.37 -16.26 3.02
N GLU A 20 -3.37 -16.57 3.87
CA GLU A 20 -3.34 -17.83 4.61
C GLU A 20 -3.31 -17.58 6.12
N GLU A 21 -2.35 -16.79 6.61
CA GLU A 21 -2.10 -16.71 8.04
C GLU A 21 -3.12 -15.83 8.78
N LEU A 22 -3.50 -14.68 8.21
CA LEU A 22 -4.52 -13.83 8.82
C LEU A 22 -5.90 -14.53 8.91
N PRO A 23 -6.39 -15.23 7.86
CA PRO A 23 -7.55 -16.11 7.98
C PRO A 23 -7.37 -17.24 8.99
N ALA A 24 -6.17 -17.80 9.13
CA ALA A 24 -5.89 -18.85 10.13
C ALA A 24 -6.05 -18.32 11.56
N VAL A 25 -5.55 -17.11 11.87
CA VAL A 25 -5.76 -16.47 13.19
C VAL A 25 -7.24 -16.40 13.53
N ARG A 26 -8.10 -16.12 12.55
CA ARG A 26 -9.55 -16.07 12.76
C ARG A 26 -10.12 -17.42 13.15
N ARG A 27 -9.77 -18.46 12.40
CA ARG A 27 -10.22 -19.82 12.71
C ARG A 27 -9.75 -20.26 14.09
N ASP A 28 -8.49 -20.00 14.40
CA ASP A 28 -7.87 -20.41 15.67
C ASP A 28 -8.49 -19.66 16.86
N TYR A 29 -8.81 -18.37 16.69
CA TYR A 29 -9.54 -17.60 17.70
C TYR A 29 -10.91 -18.21 18.00
N PHE A 30 -11.76 -18.46 16.98
CA PHE A 30 -13.09 -19.03 17.21
C PHE A 30 -13.00 -20.45 17.76
N ALA A 31 -12.06 -21.27 17.26
CA ALA A 31 -11.84 -22.61 17.78
C ALA A 31 -11.46 -22.61 19.27
N ALA A 32 -10.62 -21.67 19.71
CA ALA A 32 -10.22 -21.54 21.11
C ALA A 32 -11.31 -20.87 21.98
N ALA A 33 -11.98 -19.85 21.47
CA ALA A 33 -13.00 -19.08 22.20
C ALA A 33 -14.28 -19.89 22.45
N ASP A 34 -14.64 -20.80 21.54
CA ASP A 34 -15.85 -21.62 21.62
C ASP A 34 -15.56 -23.08 21.99
N GLN A 35 -14.32 -23.39 22.40
CA GLN A 35 -13.96 -24.72 22.88
C GLN A 35 -14.81 -25.10 24.11
N PRO A 36 -15.32 -26.35 24.21
CA PRO A 36 -16.08 -26.78 25.37
C PRO A 36 -15.26 -26.64 26.67
N ILE A 37 -15.88 -26.10 27.71
CA ILE A 37 -15.26 -26.00 29.03
C ILE A 37 -15.27 -27.39 29.69
N PRO A 38 -14.11 -27.94 30.07
CA PRO A 38 -14.06 -29.18 30.84
C PRO A 38 -14.84 -29.05 32.14
N ASP A 39 -15.52 -30.13 32.55
CA ASP A 39 -16.24 -30.21 33.82
C ASP A 39 -17.33 -29.14 34.01
N ALA A 40 -17.87 -28.60 32.90
CA ALA A 40 -18.93 -27.59 32.91
C ALA A 40 -20.18 -28.01 33.71
N HIS A 41 -20.43 -29.32 33.84
CA HIS A 41 -21.54 -29.89 34.60
C HIS A 41 -21.39 -29.74 36.13
N HIS A 42 -20.19 -29.43 36.62
CA HIS A 42 -19.93 -29.13 38.04
C HIS A 42 -20.00 -27.64 38.36
N LEU A 43 -20.22 -26.78 37.36
CA LEU A 43 -20.27 -25.33 37.53
C LEU A 43 -21.71 -24.83 37.67
N THR A 44 -21.90 -23.80 38.48
CA THR A 44 -23.11 -22.99 38.47
C THR A 44 -23.19 -22.19 37.15
N ALA A 45 -24.39 -21.69 36.80
CA ALA A 45 -24.55 -20.86 35.60
C ALA A 45 -23.62 -19.64 35.59
N GLU A 46 -23.40 -19.01 36.76
CA GLU A 46 -22.49 -17.88 36.94
C GLU A 46 -21.01 -18.28 36.80
N GLY A 47 -20.62 -19.43 37.38
CA GLY A 47 -19.26 -19.96 37.26
C GLY A 47 -18.92 -20.34 35.82
N LEU A 48 -19.89 -20.85 35.08
CA LEU A 48 -19.77 -21.18 33.66
C LEU A 48 -19.65 -19.93 32.79
N ASP A 49 -20.42 -18.87 33.07
CA ASP A 49 -20.28 -17.58 32.37
C ASP A 49 -18.91 -16.93 32.62
N THR A 50 -18.43 -16.96 33.87
CA THR A 50 -17.09 -16.47 34.23
C THR A 50 -16.00 -17.22 33.47
N ARG A 51 -16.04 -18.56 33.47
CA ARG A 51 -15.08 -19.40 32.71
C ARG A 51 -15.11 -19.11 31.22
N ARG A 52 -16.30 -18.88 30.62
CA ARG A 52 -16.42 -18.49 29.20
C ARG A 52 -15.78 -17.14 28.93
N LYS A 53 -15.97 -16.16 29.81
CA LYS A 53 -15.34 -14.83 29.69
C LYS A 53 -13.82 -14.93 29.77
N GLU A 54 -13.28 -15.67 30.74
CA GLU A 54 -11.84 -15.91 30.88
C GLU A 54 -11.24 -16.61 29.66
N GLN A 55 -11.90 -17.66 29.16
CA GLN A 55 -11.49 -18.38 27.96
C GLN A 55 -11.45 -17.47 26.73
N ARG A 56 -12.50 -16.66 26.53
CA ARG A 56 -12.56 -15.69 25.42
C ARG A 56 -11.49 -14.61 25.55
N ALA A 57 -11.25 -14.10 26.76
CA ALA A 57 -10.19 -13.14 27.01
C ALA A 57 -8.80 -13.72 26.69
N ALA A 58 -8.53 -14.97 27.08
CA ALA A 58 -7.28 -15.66 26.76
C ALA A 58 -7.13 -15.93 25.26
N ALA A 59 -8.19 -16.38 24.58
CA ALA A 59 -8.20 -16.60 23.13
C ALA A 59 -7.95 -15.28 22.38
N ARG A 60 -8.59 -14.19 22.82
CA ARG A 60 -8.38 -12.86 22.28
C ARG A 60 -6.93 -12.40 22.44
N ALA A 61 -6.36 -12.50 23.65
CA ALA A 61 -4.99 -12.07 23.89
C ALA A 61 -3.98 -12.79 22.98
N ARG A 62 -4.20 -14.09 22.73
CA ARG A 62 -3.38 -14.86 21.76
C ARG A 62 -3.57 -14.38 20.32
N ALA A 63 -4.81 -14.11 19.92
CA ALA A 63 -5.11 -13.61 18.58
C ALA A 63 -4.50 -12.22 18.37
N ASP A 64 -4.63 -11.30 19.33
CA ASP A 64 -4.07 -9.95 19.29
C ASP A 64 -2.55 -9.99 19.17
N ALA A 65 -1.86 -10.77 20.01
CA ALA A 65 -0.40 -10.94 19.93
C ALA A 65 0.05 -11.51 18.57
N ARG A 66 -0.70 -12.47 18.01
CA ARG A 66 -0.39 -13.03 16.69
C ARG A 66 -0.64 -12.02 15.58
N MET A 67 -1.70 -11.21 15.67
CA MET A 67 -1.96 -10.13 14.72
C MET A 67 -0.86 -9.08 14.75
N ASP A 68 -0.41 -8.65 15.93
CA ASP A 68 0.70 -7.70 16.09
C ASP A 68 1.98 -8.22 15.40
N GLN A 69 2.30 -9.50 15.62
CA GLN A 69 3.45 -10.13 14.96
C GLN A 69 3.29 -10.14 13.44
N LEU A 70 2.12 -10.56 12.93
CA LEU A 70 1.87 -10.60 11.49
C LEU A 70 1.90 -9.21 10.85
N GLU A 71 1.39 -8.19 11.53
CA GLU A 71 1.40 -6.81 11.06
C GLU A 71 2.83 -6.24 10.99
N ALA A 72 3.67 -6.54 11.99
CA ALA A 72 5.09 -6.18 11.97
C ALA A 72 5.84 -6.88 10.84
N GLU A 73 5.63 -8.19 10.64
CA GLU A 73 6.25 -8.94 9.56
C GLU A 73 5.77 -8.48 8.17
N PHE A 74 4.49 -8.13 8.04
CA PHE A 74 3.93 -7.56 6.82
C PHE A 74 4.60 -6.23 6.47
N THR A 75 4.69 -5.32 7.46
CA THR A 75 5.32 -4.01 7.30
C THR A 75 6.79 -4.15 6.92
N LEU A 76 7.53 -5.04 7.59
CA LEU A 76 8.93 -5.31 7.26
C LEU A 76 9.10 -5.84 5.83
N ALA A 77 8.24 -6.77 5.39
CA ALA A 77 8.30 -7.32 4.04
C ALA A 77 7.98 -6.24 2.99
N LEU A 78 6.97 -5.40 3.25
CA LEU A 78 6.60 -4.26 2.41
C LEU A 78 7.77 -3.27 2.26
N ASP A 79 8.38 -2.87 3.38
CA ASP A 79 9.53 -1.96 3.40
C ASP A 79 10.75 -2.58 2.70
N THR A 80 10.94 -3.88 2.81
CA THR A 80 12.00 -4.61 2.10
C THR A 80 11.83 -4.52 0.59
N VAL A 81 10.61 -4.77 0.06
CA VAL A 81 10.33 -4.64 -1.37
C VAL A 81 10.54 -3.19 -1.83
N ARG A 82 10.04 -2.21 -1.05
CA ARG A 82 10.21 -0.78 -1.35
C ARG A 82 11.67 -0.37 -1.36
N ALA A 83 12.47 -0.85 -0.42
CA ALA A 83 13.91 -0.57 -0.33
C ALA A 83 14.67 -1.13 -1.53
N TYR A 84 14.40 -2.38 -1.94
CA TYR A 84 15.03 -2.96 -3.12
C TYR A 84 14.65 -2.23 -4.41
N ALA A 85 13.37 -1.88 -4.58
CA ALA A 85 12.93 -1.09 -5.74
C ALA A 85 13.54 0.31 -5.77
N ARG A 86 13.69 0.97 -4.60
CA ARG A 86 14.37 2.27 -4.51
C ARG A 86 15.85 2.16 -4.88
N GLY A 87 16.54 1.14 -4.37
CA GLY A 87 17.93 0.86 -4.73
C GLY A 87 18.10 0.55 -6.22
N ALA A 88 17.09 -0.04 -6.87
CA ALA A 88 17.09 -0.29 -8.30
C ALA A 88 16.99 0.97 -9.19
N LEU A 89 16.45 2.04 -8.62
CA LEU A 89 16.29 3.33 -9.28
C LEU A 89 17.33 4.37 -8.80
N ALA A 90 18.28 3.97 -7.97
CA ALA A 90 19.27 4.88 -7.45
C ALA A 90 20.12 5.45 -8.60
N PRO A 91 20.47 6.75 -8.55
CA PRO A 91 21.38 7.34 -9.53
C PRO A 91 22.74 6.64 -9.49
N SER A 92 23.48 6.73 -10.60
CA SER A 92 24.83 6.18 -10.71
C SER A 92 25.75 6.75 -9.63
N ASP A 93 26.59 5.91 -9.03
CA ASP A 93 27.64 6.33 -8.10
C ASP A 93 28.74 7.19 -8.77
N ASP A 94 28.78 7.21 -10.12
CA ASP A 94 29.66 8.12 -10.86
C ASP A 94 29.08 9.55 -10.88
N PRO A 95 29.78 10.54 -10.27
CA PRO A 95 29.30 11.91 -10.18
C PRO A 95 29.10 12.58 -11.54
N THR A 96 29.87 12.19 -12.57
CA THR A 96 29.72 12.77 -13.92
C THR A 96 28.41 12.29 -14.56
N SER A 97 28.15 10.98 -14.47
CA SER A 97 26.90 10.37 -14.91
C SER A 97 25.68 10.88 -14.13
N ALA A 98 25.83 11.12 -12.83
CA ALA A 98 24.78 11.69 -11.99
C ALA A 98 24.39 13.10 -12.44
N LEU A 99 25.39 13.98 -12.65
CA LEU A 99 25.17 15.36 -13.10
C LEU A 99 24.54 15.43 -14.50
N LEU A 100 24.98 14.58 -15.43
CA LEU A 100 24.35 14.49 -16.77
C LEU A 100 22.91 14.00 -16.69
N THR A 101 22.59 13.12 -15.75
CA THR A 101 21.23 12.62 -15.53
C THR A 101 20.34 13.71 -14.95
N GLU A 102 20.83 14.45 -13.96
CA GLU A 102 20.13 15.61 -13.39
C GLU A 102 19.84 16.68 -14.46
N GLN A 103 20.80 17.02 -15.32
CA GLN A 103 20.58 17.97 -16.41
C GLN A 103 19.55 17.48 -17.44
N ARG A 104 19.54 16.18 -17.76
CA ARG A 104 18.54 15.59 -18.66
C ARG A 104 17.14 15.65 -18.05
N GLN A 105 17.03 15.33 -16.76
CA GLN A 105 15.78 15.39 -16.01
C GLN A 105 15.25 16.81 -15.89
N GLY A 106 16.09 17.81 -15.59
CA GLY A 106 15.70 19.22 -15.59
C GLY A 106 15.10 19.65 -16.93
N ARG A 107 15.81 19.39 -18.03
CA ARG A 107 15.32 19.69 -19.38
C ARG A 107 14.02 18.96 -19.72
N ALA A 108 13.85 17.72 -19.24
CA ALA A 108 12.64 16.95 -19.45
C ALA A 108 11.46 17.52 -18.65
N TRP A 109 11.71 17.97 -17.42
CA TRP A 109 10.73 18.68 -16.61
C TRP A 109 10.29 19.97 -17.29
N GLU A 110 11.21 20.83 -17.75
CA GLU A 110 10.82 22.08 -18.42
C GLU A 110 9.96 21.85 -19.66
N ARG A 111 10.24 20.82 -20.46
CA ARG A 111 9.37 20.45 -21.60
C ARG A 111 7.99 20.02 -21.14
N SER A 112 7.92 19.17 -20.11
CA SER A 112 6.66 18.66 -19.57
C SER A 112 5.83 19.77 -18.94
N ARG A 113 6.47 20.66 -18.18
CA ARG A 113 5.86 21.85 -17.58
C ARG A 113 5.25 22.76 -18.63
N ARG A 114 5.93 23.00 -19.77
CA ARG A 114 5.36 23.79 -20.87
C ARG A 114 4.10 23.15 -21.46
N LEU A 115 4.02 21.82 -21.54
CA LEU A 115 2.81 21.14 -21.99
C LEU A 115 1.66 21.34 -20.99
N LEU A 116 1.95 21.22 -19.68
CA LEU A 116 0.96 21.48 -18.63
C LEU A 116 0.48 22.93 -18.64
N GLU A 117 1.39 23.90 -18.76
CA GLU A 117 1.07 25.33 -18.88
C GLU A 117 0.29 25.66 -20.17
N ALA A 118 0.48 24.88 -21.23
CA ALA A 118 -0.31 24.98 -22.47
C ALA A 118 -1.70 24.32 -22.37
N GLY A 119 -2.08 23.78 -21.20
CA GLY A 119 -3.39 23.19 -20.95
C GLY A 119 -3.50 21.69 -21.21
N HIS A 120 -2.39 20.98 -21.47
CA HIS A 120 -2.44 19.52 -21.53
C HIS A 120 -2.70 18.93 -20.14
N SER A 121 -3.55 17.91 -20.06
CA SER A 121 -3.83 17.21 -18.81
C SER A 121 -2.60 16.44 -18.31
N VAL A 122 -2.50 16.31 -16.98
CA VAL A 122 -1.43 15.53 -16.32
C VAL A 122 -1.35 14.11 -16.87
N THR A 123 -2.50 13.46 -17.05
CA THR A 123 -2.61 12.12 -17.63
C THR A 123 -2.02 12.05 -19.03
N SER A 124 -2.30 13.06 -19.88
CA SER A 124 -1.77 13.13 -21.24
C SER A 124 -0.24 13.28 -21.24
N VAL A 125 0.29 14.12 -20.36
CA VAL A 125 1.74 14.33 -20.21
C VAL A 125 2.45 13.06 -19.72
N ILE A 126 1.87 12.32 -18.75
CA ILE A 126 2.41 11.04 -18.28
C ILE A 126 2.39 9.99 -19.39
N LYS A 127 1.27 9.85 -20.11
CA LYS A 127 1.15 8.90 -21.23
C LYS A 127 2.13 9.21 -22.35
N GLY A 128 2.35 10.49 -22.63
CA GLY A 128 3.30 11.00 -23.63
C GLY A 128 4.77 10.93 -23.23
N ALA A 129 5.11 10.53 -22.00
CA ALA A 129 6.49 10.41 -21.56
C ALA A 129 7.21 9.29 -22.33
N ALA A 130 8.16 9.68 -23.19
CA ALA A 130 8.83 8.81 -24.15
C ALA A 130 10.06 8.07 -23.59
N ASP A 131 10.57 8.48 -22.43
CA ASP A 131 11.80 7.97 -21.84
C ASP A 131 11.77 8.00 -20.30
N ALA A 132 12.66 7.24 -19.67
CA ALA A 132 12.74 7.12 -18.21
C ALA A 132 13.14 8.44 -17.52
N ASP A 133 14.00 9.27 -18.14
CA ASP A 133 14.41 10.55 -17.55
C ASP A 133 13.21 11.50 -17.43
N THR A 134 12.34 11.52 -18.44
CA THR A 134 11.07 12.26 -18.40
C THR A 134 10.14 11.77 -17.28
N VAL A 135 9.99 10.46 -17.11
CA VAL A 135 9.16 9.91 -16.02
C VAL A 135 9.76 10.20 -14.64
N HIS A 136 11.08 10.11 -14.48
CA HIS A 136 11.77 10.49 -13.24
C HIS A 136 11.62 11.97 -12.91
N ALA A 137 11.72 12.84 -13.91
CA ALA A 137 11.51 14.27 -13.76
C ALA A 137 10.08 14.60 -13.30
N LEU A 138 9.07 13.98 -13.95
CA LEU A 138 7.67 14.11 -13.53
C LEU A 138 7.46 13.61 -12.10
N ARG A 139 8.08 12.48 -11.72
CA ARG A 139 7.98 11.94 -10.36
C ARG A 139 8.54 12.88 -9.29
N ALA A 140 9.61 13.61 -9.60
CA ALA A 140 10.24 14.52 -8.66
C ALA A 140 9.45 15.84 -8.50
N GLU A 141 9.05 16.45 -9.62
CA GLU A 141 8.62 17.86 -9.64
C GLU A 141 7.10 18.04 -9.74
N LEU A 142 6.38 17.07 -10.32
CA LEU A 142 4.95 17.22 -10.61
C LEU A 142 4.08 17.38 -9.36
N PRO A 143 4.29 16.65 -8.24
CA PRO A 143 3.49 16.84 -7.03
C PRO A 143 3.63 18.26 -6.45
N ALA A 144 4.86 18.80 -6.45
CA ALA A 144 5.14 20.15 -5.99
C ALA A 144 4.48 21.19 -6.91
N TRP A 145 4.54 20.98 -8.23
CA TRP A 145 3.87 21.86 -9.19
C TRP A 145 2.35 21.84 -9.03
N ILE A 146 1.70 20.68 -8.93
CA ILE A 146 0.24 20.57 -8.70
C ILE A 146 -0.15 21.29 -7.40
N SER A 147 0.63 21.09 -6.34
CA SER A 147 0.40 21.77 -5.05
C SER A 147 0.50 23.29 -5.19
N ALA A 148 1.43 23.80 -5.99
CA ALA A 148 1.58 25.23 -6.24
C ALA A 148 0.41 25.81 -7.06
N GLN A 149 -0.16 25.05 -8.00
CA GLN A 149 -1.29 25.51 -8.83
C GLN A 149 -2.63 25.52 -8.07
N ASN A 150 -2.82 24.59 -7.12
CA ASN A 150 -4.07 24.48 -6.35
C ASN A 150 -4.19 25.52 -5.20
N GLY A 151 -3.20 26.40 -5.03
CA GLY A 151 -3.16 27.41 -3.97
C GLY A 151 -2.89 26.83 -2.58
N PRO A 152 -2.66 27.68 -1.56
CA PRO A 152 -2.42 27.22 -0.21
C PRO A 152 -3.66 26.48 0.31
N VAL A 153 -3.45 25.25 0.79
CA VAL A 153 -4.47 24.48 1.53
C VAL A 153 -4.97 25.36 2.67
N SER A 154 -6.26 25.65 2.67
CA SER A 154 -6.88 26.57 3.63
C SER A 154 -6.47 26.20 5.08
N PRO A 155 -6.05 27.16 5.92
CA PRO A 155 -5.64 26.91 7.30
C PRO A 155 -6.78 26.36 8.20
N LEU A 156 -7.99 26.23 7.65
CA LEU A 156 -9.18 25.66 8.28
C LEU A 156 -9.39 24.16 8.00
N GLY A 157 -8.34 23.40 7.69
CA GLY A 157 -8.37 21.93 7.75
C GLY A 157 -8.61 21.21 6.43
N GLY A 158 -8.13 21.76 5.30
CA GLY A 158 -8.03 20.97 4.08
C GLY A 158 -7.03 19.82 4.26
N THR A 159 -7.40 18.61 3.86
CA THR A 159 -6.45 17.49 3.76
C THR A 159 -5.46 17.78 2.64
N ALA A 160 -4.16 17.57 2.91
CA ALA A 160 -3.15 17.63 1.86
C ALA A 160 -3.55 16.72 0.69
N PRO A 161 -3.32 17.13 -0.57
CA PRO A 161 -3.68 16.31 -1.73
C PRO A 161 -2.96 14.95 -1.67
N ASP A 162 -3.73 13.88 -1.86
CA ASP A 162 -3.17 12.53 -1.96
C ASP A 162 -2.63 12.28 -3.37
N PHE A 163 -1.30 12.19 -3.47
CA PHE A 163 -0.60 11.93 -4.73
C PHE A 163 -0.35 10.44 -4.98
N SER A 164 -0.83 9.52 -4.14
CA SER A 164 -0.58 8.09 -4.30
C SER A 164 -1.01 7.54 -5.68
N PRO A 165 -2.18 7.90 -6.23
CA PRO A 165 -2.59 7.46 -7.57
C PRO A 165 -1.69 8.00 -8.68
N LEU A 166 -1.22 9.24 -8.53
CA LEU A 166 -0.26 9.89 -9.43
C LEU A 166 1.08 9.15 -9.43
N MET A 167 1.63 8.92 -8.24
CA MET A 167 2.90 8.22 -8.06
C MET A 167 2.84 6.79 -8.61
N ARG A 168 1.70 6.12 -8.47
CA ARG A 168 1.45 4.80 -9.06
C ARG A 168 1.48 4.86 -10.58
N SER A 169 0.77 5.80 -11.19
CA SER A 169 0.72 5.93 -12.66
C SER A 169 2.10 6.23 -13.26
N LEU A 170 2.91 7.02 -12.55
CA LEU A 170 4.30 7.27 -12.90
C LEU A 170 5.18 6.02 -12.71
N ASP A 171 5.01 5.27 -11.62
CA ASP A 171 5.73 4.00 -11.39
C ASP A 171 5.37 2.95 -12.47
N GLU A 172 4.10 2.86 -12.87
CA GLU A 172 3.64 2.00 -13.98
C GLU A 172 4.26 2.43 -15.31
N LYS A 173 4.27 3.73 -15.61
CA LYS A 173 4.93 4.26 -16.79
C LYS A 173 6.43 3.98 -16.80
N LEU A 174 7.09 4.09 -15.64
CA LEU A 174 8.51 3.81 -15.50
C LEU A 174 8.84 2.33 -15.80
N VAL A 175 7.96 1.40 -15.45
CA VAL A 175 8.09 -0.05 -15.77
C VAL A 175 8.08 -0.33 -17.26
N GLU A 176 7.55 0.57 -18.11
CA GLU A 176 7.62 0.45 -19.57
C GLU A 176 9.02 0.75 -20.10
N HIS A 177 9.75 1.66 -19.45
CA HIS A 177 11.03 2.19 -19.91
C HIS A 177 12.25 1.51 -19.27
N VAL A 178 12.07 0.86 -18.12
CA VAL A 178 13.13 0.15 -17.40
C VAL A 178 13.17 -1.33 -17.81
N SER A 179 14.36 -1.93 -17.88
CA SER A 179 14.57 -3.33 -18.25
C SER A 179 15.22 -4.16 -17.14
N GLY A 180 15.23 -5.49 -17.31
CA GLY A 180 15.92 -6.44 -16.43
C GLY A 180 15.43 -6.45 -14.98
N ASP A 181 16.39 -6.53 -14.05
CA ASP A 181 16.13 -6.65 -12.61
C ASP A 181 15.38 -5.44 -12.05
N ALA A 182 15.69 -4.23 -12.51
CA ALA A 182 15.04 -3.01 -12.05
C ALA A 182 13.55 -2.99 -12.42
N ARG A 183 13.19 -3.46 -13.62
CA ARG A 183 11.79 -3.65 -14.01
C ARG A 183 11.06 -4.63 -13.09
N THR A 184 11.73 -5.72 -12.76
CA THR A 184 11.19 -6.78 -11.91
C THR A 184 10.95 -6.28 -10.48
N LEU A 185 11.90 -5.54 -9.92
CA LEU A 185 11.79 -4.93 -8.59
C LEU A 185 10.69 -3.87 -8.52
N LEU A 186 10.53 -3.04 -9.57
CA LEU A 186 9.45 -2.06 -9.64
C LEU A 186 8.07 -2.71 -9.73
N ARG A 187 7.92 -3.78 -10.52
CA ARG A 187 6.69 -4.56 -10.56
C ARG A 187 6.35 -5.18 -9.20
N ALA A 188 7.35 -5.76 -8.53
CA ALA A 188 7.16 -6.31 -7.19
C ALA A 188 6.71 -5.24 -6.20
N ARG A 189 7.27 -4.02 -6.29
CA ARG A 189 6.84 -2.88 -5.47
C ARG A 189 5.43 -2.44 -5.77
N LEU A 190 5.08 -2.24 -7.05
CA LEU A 190 3.72 -1.87 -7.45
C LEU A 190 2.68 -2.87 -6.93
N GLU A 191 3.01 -4.16 -7.02
CA GLU A 191 2.15 -5.19 -6.49
C GLU A 191 2.04 -5.12 -4.95
N ALA A 192 3.18 -5.01 -4.24
CA ALA A 192 3.18 -4.88 -2.79
C ALA A 192 2.39 -3.65 -2.31
N ASP A 193 2.58 -2.50 -2.97
CA ASP A 193 1.87 -1.25 -2.69
C ASP A 193 0.37 -1.37 -2.97
N SER A 194 -0.05 -2.19 -3.96
CA SER A 194 -1.46 -2.49 -4.20
C SER A 194 -2.12 -3.36 -3.13
N LEU A 195 -1.33 -4.19 -2.43
CA LEU A 195 -1.82 -5.09 -1.39
C LEU A 195 -1.92 -4.43 -0.01
N ASP A 196 -1.15 -3.36 0.25
CA ASP A 196 -1.06 -2.69 1.56
C ASP A 196 -2.40 -2.18 2.09
N PRO A 197 -3.21 -1.39 1.33
CA PRO A 197 -4.45 -0.82 1.87
C PRO A 197 -5.47 -1.89 2.28
N GLY A 198 -5.67 -2.90 1.44
CA GLY A 198 -6.56 -4.03 1.74
C GLY A 198 -6.07 -4.88 2.91
N ALA A 199 -4.74 -5.05 3.06
CA ALA A 199 -4.17 -5.75 4.20
C ALA A 199 -4.39 -5.00 5.52
N ARG A 200 -4.18 -3.66 5.55
CA ARG A 200 -4.43 -2.84 6.74
C ARG A 200 -5.88 -2.90 7.19
N GLU A 201 -6.82 -2.77 6.25
CA GLU A 201 -8.25 -2.94 6.57
C GLU A 201 -8.57 -4.36 7.01
N SER A 202 -7.86 -5.38 6.51
CA SER A 202 -8.05 -6.77 6.94
C SER A 202 -7.62 -6.96 8.39
N PHE A 203 -6.46 -6.41 8.79
CA PHE A 203 -6.01 -6.41 10.18
C PHE A 203 -7.00 -5.69 11.10
N LYS A 204 -7.48 -4.51 10.71
CA LYS A 204 -8.48 -3.74 11.47
C LYS A 204 -9.81 -4.47 11.61
N ALA A 205 -10.34 -5.03 10.52
CA ALA A 205 -11.57 -5.81 10.52
C ALA A 205 -11.43 -7.06 11.39
N MET A 206 -10.26 -7.69 11.38
CA MET A 206 -9.96 -8.85 12.19
C MET A 206 -9.88 -8.51 13.69
N ARG A 207 -9.18 -7.43 14.07
CA ARG A 207 -9.19 -6.91 15.45
C ARG A 207 -10.61 -6.61 15.93
N SER A 208 -11.43 -5.96 15.10
CA SER A 208 -12.85 -5.71 15.42
C SER A 208 -13.64 -7.02 15.58
N THR A 209 -13.33 -8.05 14.78
CA THR A 209 -14.01 -9.36 14.82
C THR A 209 -13.69 -10.10 16.12
N VAL A 210 -12.43 -10.07 16.55
CA VAL A 210 -11.96 -10.65 17.81
C VAL A 210 -12.53 -9.90 19.01
N GLU A 211 -12.59 -8.57 18.94
CA GLU A 211 -13.16 -7.72 20.00
C GLU A 211 -14.66 -8.00 20.18
N GLN A 212 -15.42 -8.02 19.09
CA GLN A 212 -16.88 -8.20 19.14
C GLN A 212 -17.29 -9.68 19.19
N HIS A 213 -16.33 -10.60 19.05
CA HIS A 213 -16.57 -12.04 18.87
C HIS A 213 -17.61 -12.35 17.77
N ARG A 214 -17.63 -11.54 16.71
CA ARG A 214 -18.58 -11.61 15.58
C ARG A 214 -17.92 -11.11 14.31
N GLY A 215 -18.17 -11.79 13.19
CA GLY A 215 -17.73 -11.28 11.89
C GLY A 215 -18.54 -10.04 11.48
N SER A 216 -17.89 -9.08 10.80
CA SER A 216 -18.57 -7.90 10.25
C SER A 216 -18.54 -7.89 8.73
N LEU A 217 -19.72 -7.79 8.11
CA LEU A 217 -19.86 -7.59 6.66
C LEU A 217 -19.23 -6.24 6.26
N GLY A 218 -19.36 -5.22 7.11
CA GLY A 218 -18.78 -3.90 6.91
C GLY A 218 -17.24 -3.93 6.82
N GLY A 219 -16.57 -4.76 7.63
CA GLY A 219 -15.12 -4.95 7.54
C GLY A 219 -14.70 -5.62 6.24
N ALA A 220 -15.42 -6.66 5.80
CA ALA A 220 -15.16 -7.30 4.51
C ALA A 220 -15.39 -6.36 3.32
N LEU A 221 -16.40 -5.48 3.40
CA LEU A 221 -16.65 -4.45 2.38
C LEU A 221 -15.53 -3.40 2.36
N ALA A 222 -15.07 -2.94 3.53
CA ALA A 222 -13.97 -1.98 3.64
C ALA A 222 -12.67 -2.53 3.03
N VAL A 223 -12.34 -3.80 3.28
CA VAL A 223 -11.19 -4.48 2.65
C VAL A 223 -11.32 -4.47 1.13
N ARG A 224 -12.49 -4.86 0.61
CA ARG A 224 -12.72 -4.90 -0.84
C ARG A 224 -12.64 -3.50 -1.47
N MET A 225 -13.20 -2.49 -0.82
CA MET A 225 -13.10 -1.10 -1.28
C MET A 225 -11.65 -0.60 -1.26
N ALA A 226 -10.89 -0.91 -0.21
CA ALA A 226 -9.49 -0.56 -0.13
C ALA A 226 -8.65 -1.24 -1.23
N ASP A 227 -8.91 -2.51 -1.55
CA ASP A 227 -8.28 -3.20 -2.68
C ASP A 227 -8.65 -2.56 -4.03
N GLN A 228 -9.92 -2.18 -4.20
CA GLN A 228 -10.38 -1.53 -5.43
C GLN A 228 -9.72 -0.16 -5.61
N LEU A 229 -9.71 0.67 -4.56
CA LEU A 229 -9.06 1.99 -4.57
C LEU A 229 -7.56 1.87 -4.77
N ALA A 230 -6.92 0.88 -4.14
CA ALA A 230 -5.50 0.61 -4.34
C ALA A 230 -5.17 0.18 -5.77
N GLY A 231 -6.14 -0.31 -6.54
CA GLY A 231 -5.98 -0.65 -7.96
C GLY A 231 -6.18 0.52 -8.92
N LEU A 232 -6.62 1.69 -8.46
CA LEU A 232 -6.90 2.84 -9.32
C LEU A 232 -5.61 3.56 -9.75
N THR A 233 -5.61 4.00 -11.02
CA THR A 233 -4.59 4.86 -11.63
C THR A 233 -5.22 6.21 -11.98
N VAL A 234 -4.43 7.21 -12.37
CA VAL A 234 -4.91 8.59 -12.63
C VAL A 234 -6.00 8.66 -13.70
N ASP A 235 -6.14 7.65 -14.57
CA ASP A 235 -7.28 7.57 -15.51
C ASP A 235 -8.65 7.50 -14.81
N ALA A 236 -8.71 7.10 -13.52
CA ALA A 236 -9.93 6.99 -12.74
C ALA A 236 -10.23 8.21 -11.84
N ILE A 237 -9.34 9.22 -11.84
CA ILE A 237 -9.56 10.50 -11.17
C ILE A 237 -9.83 11.49 -12.29
N GLU A 238 -11.06 11.51 -12.77
CA GLU A 238 -11.56 12.61 -13.58
C GLU A 238 -11.30 13.89 -12.78
N GLY A 239 -10.45 14.76 -13.32
CA GLY A 239 -10.36 16.14 -12.87
C GLY A 239 -11.73 16.79 -13.00
N PRO A 240 -12.00 17.88 -12.25
CA PRO A 240 -13.28 18.58 -12.34
C PRO A 240 -13.58 18.87 -13.81
N ASP A 241 -14.80 18.49 -14.22
CA ASP A 241 -15.35 18.65 -15.55
C ASP A 241 -14.84 19.92 -16.25
N ASP A 242 -14.48 19.74 -17.52
CA ASP A 242 -14.45 20.80 -18.52
C ASP A 242 -15.83 21.48 -18.56
N ALA A 243 -16.03 22.48 -17.70
CA ALA A 243 -17.12 23.43 -17.81
C ALA A 243 -16.71 24.48 -18.87
N ALA A 244 -16.91 24.13 -20.13
CA ALA A 244 -17.08 25.08 -21.22
C ALA A 244 -18.49 25.71 -21.18
#